data_AF-A0AAD1ANQ8-F1
#
_entry.id   AF-A0AAD1ANQ8-F1
#
_cell.length_a   1.000
_cell.length_b   1.000
_cell.length_c   1.000
_cell.angle_alpha   90.00
_cell.angle_beta   90.00
_cell.angle_gamma   90.00
#
_symmetry.space_group_name_H-M   'P 1'
#
loop_
_entity.id
_entity.type
_entity.pdbx_description
1 polymer ?
#
loop_
_entity_poly.entity_id
_entity_poly.type
_entity_poly.pdbx_seq_one_letter_code
_entity_poly.pdbx_strand_id
1 'polypeptide(L)'
;MLSGCVKYDDGEDAVYEEECFAGFLDNEQYIIEQYTGLKDKNGREIYEGDIIVTHPKGKYEIPKIGVVQYGDCRPMFQYKSGDGEEYSIWSNNVYRTYEIIGNIFEDKQLLEGKQ
;
A
#
# COMPACT_ATOMS: atom_id res chain seq x y z
N MET A 1 -7.75 8.15 -11.26
CA MET A 1 -6.96 9.38 -11.18
C MET A 1 -6.99 9.82 -9.73
N LEU A 2 -5.88 9.67 -9.00
CA LEU A 2 -5.76 10.30 -7.67
C LEU A 2 -5.78 11.81 -7.89
N SER A 3 -6.70 12.54 -7.27
CA SER A 3 -6.60 13.99 -7.18
C SER A 3 -5.99 14.35 -5.82
N GLY A 4 -4.96 15.18 -5.83
CA GLY A 4 -4.35 15.76 -4.63
C GLY A 4 -4.70 17.25 -4.56
N CYS A 5 -4.98 17.76 -3.37
CA CYS A 5 -5.15 19.20 -3.15
C CYS A 5 -3.86 19.78 -2.57
N VAL A 6 -3.29 20.79 -3.23
CA VAL A 6 -2.17 21.57 -2.71
C VAL A 6 -2.72 22.86 -2.09
N LYS A 7 -2.44 23.09 -0.81
CA LYS A 7 -2.77 24.34 -0.10
C LYS A 7 -1.46 24.97 0.37
N TYR A 8 -1.40 26.30 0.38
CA TYR A 8 -0.33 26.99 1.07
C TYR A 8 -0.53 26.95 2.59
N ASP A 9 0.54 27.17 3.35
CA ASP A 9 0.50 27.20 4.81
C ASP A 9 -0.38 28.33 5.39
N ASP A 10 -0.71 29.35 4.58
CA ASP A 10 -1.62 30.44 4.94
C ASP A 10 -3.11 30.07 4.81
N GLY A 11 -3.42 28.86 4.35
CA GLY A 11 -4.78 28.36 4.21
C GLY A 11 -5.51 28.84 2.96
N GLU A 12 -4.87 29.65 2.12
CA GLU A 12 -5.37 29.97 0.78
C GLU A 12 -5.18 28.74 -0.13
N ASP A 13 -6.18 28.47 -0.96
CA ASP A 13 -6.03 27.47 -2.00
C ASP A 13 -4.93 27.93 -2.96
N ALA A 14 -4.00 27.02 -3.27
CA ALA A 14 -2.91 27.38 -4.15
C ALA A 14 -3.46 27.70 -5.54
N VAL A 15 -3.37 28.96 -5.96
CA VAL A 15 -3.65 29.38 -7.35
C VAL A 15 -2.42 29.04 -8.21
N TYR A 16 -2.01 27.78 -8.18
CA TYR A 16 -1.07 27.22 -9.15
C TYR A 16 -1.90 26.45 -10.17
N GLU A 17 -1.54 26.56 -11.46
CA GLU A 17 -2.11 25.71 -12.50
C GLU A 17 -1.97 24.24 -12.03
N GLU A 18 -3.09 23.53 -11.91
CA GLU A 18 -3.25 22.16 -11.40
C GLU A 18 -2.31 21.11 -12.06
N GLU A 19 -1.58 21.53 -13.09
CA GLU A 19 -0.75 20.73 -13.99
C GLU A 19 0.50 20.13 -13.34
N CYS A 20 1.02 20.65 -12.21
CA CYS A 20 2.29 20.13 -11.66
C CYS A 20 2.16 18.78 -10.93
N PHE A 21 1.15 18.60 -10.07
CA PHE A 21 0.96 17.32 -9.38
C PHE A 21 0.27 16.29 -10.27
N ALA A 22 -0.79 16.71 -10.98
CA ALA A 22 -1.44 15.86 -11.98
C ALA A 22 -0.46 15.45 -13.08
N GLY A 23 0.41 16.36 -13.53
CA GLY A 23 1.47 16.06 -14.49
C GLY A 23 2.52 15.09 -13.96
N PHE A 24 2.79 15.05 -12.65
CA PHE A 24 3.62 13.99 -12.07
C PHE A 24 2.90 12.64 -12.09
N LEU A 25 1.60 12.63 -11.78
CA LEU A 25 0.78 11.42 -11.76
C LEU A 25 0.61 10.77 -13.15
N ASP A 26 0.53 11.58 -14.20
CA ASP A 26 0.39 11.12 -15.59
C ASP A 26 1.74 10.95 -16.32
N ASN A 27 2.87 10.94 -15.60
CA ASN A 27 4.20 10.81 -16.19
C ASN A 27 4.75 9.38 -16.07
N GLU A 28 4.91 8.72 -17.22
CA GLU A 28 5.43 7.34 -17.33
C GLU A 28 6.91 7.17 -16.89
N GLN A 29 7.66 8.25 -16.67
CA GLN A 29 9.05 8.18 -16.20
C GLN A 29 9.17 7.92 -14.70
N TYR A 30 8.08 8.05 -13.94
CA TYR A 30 8.09 7.87 -12.50
C TYR A 30 7.16 6.73 -12.08
N ILE A 31 7.57 6.02 -11.03
CA ILE A 31 6.70 5.11 -10.30
C ILE A 31 6.19 5.90 -9.10
N ILE A 32 4.86 5.98 -8.96
CA ILE A 32 4.21 6.64 -7.84
C ILE A 32 3.67 5.58 -6.90
N GLU A 33 3.96 5.75 -5.61
CA GLU A 33 3.55 4.83 -4.55
C GLU A 33 2.75 5.59 -3.50
N GLN A 34 1.57 5.09 -3.15
CA GLN A 34 0.72 5.74 -2.14
C GLN A 34 1.05 5.20 -0.75
N TYR A 35 1.48 6.08 0.16
CA TYR A 35 1.70 5.70 1.55
C TYR A 35 0.37 5.33 2.25
N THR A 36 0.36 4.20 2.96
CA THR A 36 -0.84 3.71 3.64
C THR A 36 -1.15 4.41 4.98
N GLY A 37 -0.19 5.16 5.53
CA GLY A 37 -0.26 5.65 6.91
C GLY A 37 0.15 4.62 7.97
N LEU A 38 0.58 3.42 7.56
CA LEU A 38 0.94 2.31 8.45
C LEU A 38 2.44 1.99 8.38
N LYS A 39 2.94 1.32 9.41
CA LYS A 39 4.32 0.79 9.45
C LYS A 39 4.28 -0.72 9.71
N ASP A 40 5.21 -1.44 9.09
CA ASP A 40 5.41 -2.86 9.28
C ASP A 40 6.05 -3.17 10.65
N LYS A 41 6.24 -4.45 10.97
CA LYS A 41 6.84 -4.89 12.25
C LYS A 41 8.28 -4.39 12.46
N ASN A 42 8.98 -4.02 11.39
CA ASN A 42 10.35 -3.54 11.37
C ASN A 42 10.42 -2.00 11.33
N GLY A 43 9.27 -1.31 11.39
CA GLY A 43 9.16 0.15 11.36
C GLY A 43 9.23 0.77 9.97
N ARG A 44 9.26 -0.04 8.91
CA ARG A 44 9.21 0.44 7.51
C ARG A 44 7.80 0.90 7.18
N GLU A 45 7.70 1.97 6.41
CA GLU A 45 6.41 2.46 5.92
C GLU A 45 5.85 1.51 4.87
N ILE A 46 4.56 1.21 4.98
CA ILE A 46 3.85 0.36 4.02
C ILE A 46 3.23 1.24 2.95
N TYR A 47 3.49 0.94 1.69
CA TYR A 47 2.95 1.60 0.51
C TYR A 47 2.03 0.67 -0.29
N GLU A 48 1.17 1.24 -1.12
CA GLU A 48 0.47 0.48 -2.15
C GLU A 48 1.47 -0.19 -3.10
N GLY A 49 1.23 -1.46 -3.45
CA GLY A 49 2.16 -2.29 -4.23
C GLY A 49 3.18 -3.06 -3.40
N ASP A 50 3.30 -2.81 -2.09
CA ASP A 50 4.12 -3.65 -1.22
C ASP A 50 3.59 -5.09 -1.16
N ILE A 51 4.50 -6.05 -1.18
CA ILE A 51 4.22 -7.46 -0.91
C ILE A 51 4.49 -7.70 0.56
N ILE A 52 3.44 -8.03 1.31
CA ILE A 52 3.52 -8.27 2.75
C ILE A 52 3.26 -9.72 3.10
N VAL A 53 3.94 -10.20 4.14
CA VAL A 53 3.59 -11.43 4.85
C VAL A 53 2.93 -11.08 6.18
N THR A 54 1.85 -11.78 6.51
CA THR A 54 1.19 -11.67 7.81
C THR A 54 1.83 -12.61 8.83
N HIS A 55 1.93 -12.14 10.07
CA HIS A 55 2.37 -12.92 11.22
C HIS A 55 1.23 -13.00 12.24
N PRO A 56 0.33 -14.00 12.13
CA PRO A 56 -0.77 -14.19 13.06
C PRO A 56 -0.28 -14.51 14.48
N LYS A 57 -0.96 -13.96 15.50
CA LYS A 57 -0.71 -14.31 16.91
C LYS A 57 -1.53 -15.54 17.36
N GLY A 58 -2.53 -15.94 16.59
CA GLY A 58 -3.35 -17.13 16.83
C GLY A 58 -2.64 -18.41 16.36
N LYS A 59 -2.64 -19.47 17.19
CA LYS A 59 -1.93 -20.73 16.91
C LYS A 59 -2.38 -21.49 15.66
N TYR A 60 -3.61 -21.26 15.20
CA TYR A 60 -4.22 -22.01 14.10
C TYR A 60 -4.31 -21.21 12.80
N GLU A 61 -3.87 -19.97 12.80
CA GLU A 61 -3.93 -19.12 11.63
C GLU A 61 -2.60 -19.18 10.87
N ILE A 62 -2.68 -19.44 9.56
CA ILE A 62 -1.52 -19.60 8.69
C ILE A 62 -1.11 -18.22 8.16
N PRO A 63 0.20 -17.90 8.13
CA PRO A 63 0.73 -16.75 7.42
C PRO A 63 0.23 -16.68 5.99
N LYS A 64 -0.24 -15.51 5.59
CA LYS A 64 -0.64 -15.18 4.22
C LYS A 64 0.30 -14.15 3.63
N ILE A 65 0.58 -14.30 2.34
CA ILE A 65 1.32 -13.34 1.53
C ILE A 65 0.32 -12.66 0.59
N GLY A 66 0.46 -11.35 0.40
CA GLY A 66 -0.35 -10.62 -0.57
C GLY A 66 0.18 -9.23 -0.87
N VAL A 67 -0.39 -8.63 -1.92
CA VAL A 67 -0.04 -7.29 -2.40
C VAL A 67 -0.96 -6.27 -1.76
N VAL A 68 -0.39 -5.21 -1.19
CA VAL A 68 -1.12 -4.07 -0.64
C VAL A 68 -1.78 -3.29 -1.76
N GLN A 69 -3.08 -3.01 -1.61
CA GLN A 69 -3.88 -2.24 -2.57
C GLN A 69 -4.95 -1.43 -1.83
N TYR A 70 -5.42 -0.34 -2.44
CA TYR A 70 -6.62 0.33 -1.93
C TYR A 70 -7.88 -0.46 -2.30
N GLY A 71 -8.85 -0.57 -1.39
CA GLY A 71 -10.05 -1.36 -1.63
C GLY A 71 -11.06 -0.68 -2.55
N ASP A 72 -11.55 -1.41 -3.55
CA ASP A 72 -12.60 -0.93 -4.48
C ASP A 72 -13.95 -0.78 -3.79
N CYS A 73 -14.29 -1.73 -2.91
CA CYS A 73 -15.58 -1.78 -2.22
C CYS A 73 -15.52 -1.27 -0.77
N ARG A 74 -14.32 -1.12 -0.21
CA ARG A 74 -14.08 -0.64 1.15
C ARG A 74 -13.03 0.46 1.10
N PRO A 75 -13.32 1.68 1.59
CA PRO A 75 -12.40 2.81 1.51
C PRO A 75 -11.28 2.68 2.55
N MET A 76 -10.44 1.65 2.40
CA MET A 76 -9.28 1.39 3.25
C MET A 76 -8.25 0.56 2.50
N PHE A 77 -6.99 0.62 2.97
CA PHE A 77 -5.95 -0.26 2.49
C PHE A 77 -6.19 -1.71 2.95
N GLN A 78 -5.97 -2.62 2.01
CA GLN A 78 -6.11 -4.06 2.15
C GLN A 78 -4.94 -4.75 1.48
N TYR A 79 -4.80 -6.05 1.66
CA TYR A 79 -3.91 -6.87 0.85
C TYR A 79 -4.69 -7.97 0.13
N LYS A 80 -4.32 -8.23 -1.12
CA LYS A 80 -4.86 -9.30 -1.95
C LYS A 80 -3.90 -10.46 -1.96
N SER A 81 -4.32 -11.62 -1.47
CA SER A 81 -3.48 -12.83 -1.48
C SER A 81 -3.47 -13.53 -2.84
N GLY A 82 -2.55 -14.48 -3.01
CA GLY A 82 -2.38 -15.21 -4.27
C GLY A 82 -3.59 -16.07 -4.69
N ASP A 83 -4.50 -16.37 -3.77
CA ASP A 83 -5.80 -17.02 -4.04
C ASP A 83 -6.88 -16.02 -4.53
N GLY A 84 -6.57 -14.73 -4.58
CA GLY A 84 -7.46 -13.66 -5.01
C GLY A 84 -8.32 -13.05 -3.90
N GLU A 85 -8.23 -13.57 -2.68
CA GLU A 85 -8.99 -13.06 -1.53
C GLU A 85 -8.41 -11.75 -0.99
N GLU A 86 -9.28 -10.88 -0.49
CA GLU A 86 -8.92 -9.53 -0.01
C GLU A 86 -9.13 -9.37 1.50
N TYR A 87 -8.12 -8.85 2.19
CA TYR A 87 -8.11 -8.75 3.64
C TYR A 87 -7.71 -7.34 4.08
N SER A 88 -8.46 -6.78 5.03
CA SER A 88 -8.13 -5.49 5.65
C SER A 88 -6.77 -5.51 6.35
N ILE A 89 -6.01 -4.41 6.21
CA ILE A 89 -4.81 -4.17 7.01
C ILE A 89 -5.21 -3.42 8.28
N TRP A 90 -4.87 -3.98 9.45
CA TRP A 90 -5.25 -3.42 10.75
C TRP A 90 -4.06 -2.75 11.44
N SER A 91 -4.24 -1.52 11.93
CA SER A 91 -3.16 -0.74 12.57
C SER A 91 -2.79 -1.21 13.98
N ASN A 92 -3.72 -1.83 14.71
CA ASN A 92 -3.58 -2.07 16.15
C ASN A 92 -2.70 -3.28 16.52
N ASN A 93 -2.20 -4.04 15.53
CA ASN A 93 -1.32 -5.20 15.72
C ASN A 93 -1.83 -6.26 16.73
N VAL A 94 -3.12 -6.24 17.09
CA VAL A 94 -3.66 -7.09 18.18
C VAL A 94 -3.67 -8.56 17.77
N TYR A 95 -4.08 -8.84 16.54
CA TYR A 95 -4.28 -10.22 16.05
C TYR A 95 -3.15 -10.71 15.14
N ARG A 96 -2.43 -9.80 14.48
CA ARG A 96 -1.32 -10.09 13.58
C ARG A 96 -0.42 -8.88 13.44
N THR A 97 0.80 -9.10 12.95
CA THR A 97 1.66 -8.05 12.41
C THR A 97 1.90 -8.28 10.93
N TYR A 98 2.47 -7.29 10.25
CA TYR A 98 2.77 -7.32 8.83
C TYR A 98 4.27 -7.07 8.64
N GLU A 99 4.87 -7.71 7.66
CA GLU A 99 6.27 -7.51 7.27
C GLU A 99 6.34 -7.36 5.77
N ILE A 100 7.02 -6.30 5.31
CA ILE A 100 7.26 -6.09 3.89
C ILE A 100 8.38 -7.02 3.44
N ILE A 101 8.09 -7.88 2.45
CA ILE A 101 9.04 -8.84 1.88
C ILE A 101 9.45 -8.50 0.45
N GLY A 102 8.84 -7.49 -0.16
CA GLY A 102 9.17 -6.98 -1.49
C GLY A 102 8.12 -6.00 -1.99
N ASN A 103 8.19 -5.60 -3.26
CA ASN A 103 7.14 -4.80 -3.94
C ASN A 103 6.92 -5.28 -5.39
N ILE A 104 5.81 -4.87 -6.00
CA ILE A 104 5.44 -5.31 -7.38
C ILE A 104 6.36 -4.77 -8.49
N PHE A 105 7.16 -3.74 -8.21
CA PHE A 105 8.05 -3.13 -9.21
C PHE A 105 9.37 -3.87 -9.30
N GLU A 106 9.94 -4.23 -8.15
CA GLU A 106 11.27 -4.83 -8.00
C GLU A 106 11.22 -6.36 -7.82
N ASP A 107 10.17 -6.89 -7.20
CA ASP A 107 10.12 -8.29 -6.73
C ASP A 107 9.03 -9.12 -7.39
N LYS A 108 8.86 -8.96 -8.72
CA LYS A 108 7.83 -9.67 -9.50
C LYS A 108 7.86 -11.18 -9.31
N GLN A 109 9.04 -11.77 -9.09
CA GLN A 109 9.19 -13.21 -8.83
C GLN A 109 8.44 -13.72 -7.58
N LEU A 110 8.20 -12.87 -6.58
CA LEU A 110 7.51 -13.26 -5.35
C LEU A 110 6.04 -13.60 -5.59
N LEU A 111 5.47 -13.16 -6.72
CA LEU A 111 4.10 -13.45 -7.15
C LEU A 111 4.00 -14.71 -8.01
N GLU A 112 5.12 -15.20 -8.58
CA GLU A 112 5.14 -16.33 -9.52
C GLU A 112 5.22 -17.71 -8.82
N GLY A 113 5.28 -17.77 -7.49
CA GLY A 113 5.26 -19.03 -6.75
C GLY A 113 6.37 -20.01 -7.10
N LYS A 114 7.52 -19.54 -7.62
CA LYS A 114 8.70 -20.39 -7.82
C LYS A 114 9.43 -20.58 -6.49
N GLN A 115 9.06 -21.64 -5.78
CA GLN A 115 9.98 -22.39 -4.92
C GLN A 115 10.74 -23.43 -5.75
#